data_AF-A0AAU4BY46-F1
#
_entry.id   AF-A0AAU4BY46-F1
#
_cell.length_a   1.000
_cell.length_b   1.000
_cell.length_c   1.000
_cell.angle_alpha   90.00
_cell.angle_beta   90.00
_cell.angle_gamma   90.00
#
_symmetry.space_group_name_H-M   'P 1'
#
loop_
_entity.id
_entity.type
_entity.pdbx_description
1 polymer ?
#
loop_
_entity_poly.entity_id
_entity_poly.type
_entity_poly.pdbx_seq_one_letter_code
_entity_poly.pdbx_strand_id
1 'polypeptide(L)'
;MRNDAIKGALRLLATAVTAAGLLVTFTGAAHASGGTFSGRTANGCGTASGTYHWYETTQYNGKQAYKTDWDMAVVDHCSTDGVSEGLYTKYSKWNGSAWVSDGNFHKIKPADHAKDVADVRLYICHVGNGDSCVML
;
A
#
# COMPACT_ATOMS: atom_id res chain seq x y z
N MET A 1 0.99 -5.56 53.09
CA MET A 1 1.61 -6.68 52.34
C MET A 1 1.03 -6.61 50.94
N ARG A 2 1.81 -6.11 49.96
CA ARG A 2 2.47 -6.89 48.89
C ARG A 2 1.46 -7.69 48.05
N ASN A 3 1.04 -7.18 46.89
CA ASN A 3 1.63 -7.26 45.55
C ASN A 3 1.54 -8.65 44.90
N ASP A 4 1.29 -8.61 43.57
CA ASP A 4 1.42 -9.68 42.56
C ASP A 4 0.16 -10.55 42.35
N ALA A 5 -0.33 -10.84 41.14
CA ALA A 5 0.01 -10.48 39.78
C ALA A 5 -1.07 -11.09 38.88
N ILE A 6 -1.63 -10.36 37.90
CA ILE A 6 -1.81 -10.90 36.54
C ILE A 6 -1.48 -9.77 35.57
N LYS A 7 -0.22 -9.77 35.14
CA LYS A 7 0.24 -9.20 33.88
C LYS A 7 -0.35 -10.05 32.75
N GLY A 8 -0.83 -9.41 31.69
CA GLY A 8 -0.92 -10.05 30.38
C GLY A 8 -2.26 -9.87 29.69
N ALA A 9 -2.17 -9.30 28.48
CA ALA A 9 -3.19 -9.30 27.43
C ALA A 9 -4.31 -8.26 27.53
N LEU A 10 -3.97 -6.96 27.58
CA LEU A 10 -4.70 -6.02 26.74
C LEU A 10 -4.19 -6.16 25.31
N ARG A 11 -4.79 -7.07 24.55
CA ARG A 11 -4.80 -6.96 23.08
C ARG A 11 -5.70 -5.78 22.76
N LEU A 12 -5.09 -4.59 22.66
CA LEU A 12 -5.74 -3.43 22.08
C LEU A 12 -6.03 -3.76 20.61
N LEU A 13 -7.24 -4.23 20.36
CA LEU A 13 -7.91 -4.06 19.09
C LEU A 13 -7.92 -2.55 18.83
N ALA A 14 -7.03 -2.08 17.96
CA ALA A 14 -7.01 -0.70 17.50
C ALA A 14 -8.24 -0.47 16.62
N THR A 15 -9.39 -0.29 17.28
CA THR A 15 -10.63 0.16 16.67
C THR A 15 -10.42 1.56 16.09
N ALA A 16 -10.77 1.67 14.82
CA ALA A 16 -10.75 2.88 14.00
C ALA A 16 -11.19 4.13 14.77
N VAL A 17 -10.33 5.16 14.76
CA VAL A 17 -10.69 6.52 15.18
C VAL A 17 -10.75 7.39 13.92
N THR A 18 -11.96 7.89 13.71
CA THR A 18 -12.48 8.75 12.65
C THR A 18 -11.79 10.11 12.52
N ALA A 19 -11.72 10.64 11.29
CA ALA A 19 -11.88 12.07 11.04
C ALA A 19 -12.50 12.31 9.64
N ALA A 20 -13.76 12.75 9.64
CA ALA A 20 -14.40 13.35 8.49
C ALA A 20 -13.92 14.81 8.37
N GLY A 21 -13.26 15.14 7.26
CA GLY A 21 -12.81 16.47 6.90
C GLY A 21 -12.69 16.57 5.39
N LEU A 22 -13.67 17.21 4.77
CA LEU A 22 -13.84 17.43 3.33
C LEU A 22 -12.57 18.04 2.70
N LEU A 23 -12.08 17.50 1.59
CA LEU A 23 -11.59 18.25 0.41
C LEU A 23 -11.18 17.30 -0.73
N VAL A 24 -11.90 17.45 -1.85
CA VAL A 24 -11.49 17.28 -3.24
C VAL A 24 -11.20 15.85 -3.75
N THR A 25 -12.07 15.44 -4.67
CA THR A 25 -11.86 14.49 -5.77
C THR A 25 -10.39 14.29 -6.13
N PHE A 26 -9.79 13.20 -5.67
CA PHE A 26 -8.63 12.59 -6.32
C PHE A 26 -8.89 11.10 -6.47
N THR A 27 -8.71 10.65 -7.70
CA THR A 27 -8.72 9.25 -8.10
C THR A 27 -7.81 8.43 -7.20
N GLY A 28 -8.42 7.56 -6.37
CA GLY A 28 -7.73 6.60 -5.53
C GLY A 28 -7.29 7.13 -4.16
N ALA A 29 -8.09 6.84 -3.13
CA ALA A 29 -7.66 6.96 -1.74
C ALA A 29 -6.39 6.10 -1.54
N ALA A 30 -5.40 6.63 -0.82
CA ALA A 30 -4.27 5.79 -0.39
C ALA A 30 -4.78 4.57 0.38
N HIS A 31 -4.06 3.45 0.32
CA HIS A 31 -4.32 2.25 1.12
C HIS A 31 -3.99 2.54 2.59
N ALA A 32 -4.85 3.33 3.22
CA ALA A 32 -4.73 3.79 4.60
C ALA A 32 -5.29 2.78 5.61
N SER A 33 -5.98 1.74 5.14
CA SER A 33 -6.42 0.59 5.93
C SER A 33 -5.87 -0.68 5.28
N GLY A 34 -5.15 -1.50 6.04
CA GLY A 34 -4.75 -2.82 5.57
C GLY A 34 -5.98 -3.67 5.21
N GLY A 35 -5.79 -4.68 4.36
CA GLY A 35 -6.88 -5.52 3.88
C GLY A 35 -6.50 -6.36 2.67
N THR A 36 -7.53 -6.96 2.06
CA THR A 36 -7.41 -7.67 0.79
C THR A 36 -7.75 -6.73 -0.36
N PHE A 37 -6.89 -6.73 -1.37
CA PHE A 37 -7.01 -5.88 -2.55
C PHE A 37 -7.08 -6.74 -3.80
N SER A 38 -7.79 -6.26 -4.82
CA SER A 38 -7.81 -6.90 -6.13
C SER A 38 -8.12 -5.91 -7.23
N GLY A 39 -7.47 -6.09 -8.37
CA GLY A 39 -7.62 -5.22 -9.53
C GLY A 39 -7.31 -5.96 -10.82
N ARG A 40 -7.77 -5.37 -11.92
CA ARG A 40 -7.56 -5.88 -13.27
C ARG A 40 -7.19 -4.72 -14.19
N THR A 41 -6.24 -4.91 -15.09
CA THR A 41 -5.93 -3.92 -16.13
C THR A 41 -7.16 -3.65 -17.01
N ALA A 42 -7.22 -2.46 -17.63
CA ALA A 42 -8.39 -2.03 -18.41
C ALA A 42 -8.72 -2.95 -19.60
N ASN A 43 -7.71 -3.54 -20.24
CA ASN A 43 -7.89 -4.53 -21.32
C ASN A 43 -8.20 -5.94 -20.82
N GLY A 44 -8.12 -6.15 -19.50
CA GLY A 44 -8.40 -7.41 -18.87
C GLY A 44 -7.25 -8.44 -18.90
N CYS A 45 -6.09 -8.08 -19.42
CA CYS A 45 -4.97 -8.99 -19.57
C CYS A 45 -4.22 -9.27 -18.27
N GLY A 46 -4.25 -8.37 -17.29
CA GLY A 46 -3.61 -8.56 -16.00
C GLY A 46 -4.61 -8.56 -14.86
N THR A 47 -4.47 -9.48 -13.92
CA THR A 47 -5.14 -9.42 -12.61
C THR A 47 -4.11 -9.44 -11.49
N ALA A 48 -4.30 -8.62 -10.47
CA ALA A 48 -3.57 -8.73 -9.22
C ALA A 48 -4.53 -8.86 -8.04
N SER A 49 -4.20 -9.70 -7.07
CA SER A 49 -4.98 -9.84 -5.84
C SER A 49 -4.13 -10.35 -4.70
N GLY A 50 -4.42 -9.91 -3.48
CA GLY A 50 -3.70 -10.35 -2.31
C GLY A 50 -3.93 -9.45 -1.11
N THR A 51 -2.98 -9.44 -0.18
CA THR A 51 -3.09 -8.68 1.06
C THR A 51 -2.08 -7.55 1.11
N TYR A 52 -2.46 -6.46 1.77
CA TYR A 52 -1.58 -5.38 2.16
C TYR A 52 -1.87 -5.04 3.62
N HIS A 53 -0.82 -4.95 4.41
CA HIS A 53 -0.90 -4.50 5.79
C HIS A 53 0.01 -3.30 6.00
N TRP A 54 -0.37 -2.51 6.99
CA TRP A 54 0.48 -1.49 7.55
C TRP A 54 0.45 -1.62 9.06
N TYR A 55 1.56 -1.27 9.70
CA TYR A 55 1.65 -1.25 11.14
C TYR A 55 2.43 -0.03 11.61
N GLU A 56 2.09 0.37 12.83
CA GLU A 56 2.44 1.61 13.51
C GLU A 56 3.92 1.97 13.36
N THR A 57 4.23 3.18 12.90
CA THR A 57 5.56 3.77 13.08
C THR A 57 5.51 5.29 13.19
N THR A 58 6.53 5.88 13.83
CA THR A 58 6.87 7.30 14.00
C THR A 58 6.16 8.36 13.14
N GLN A 59 6.01 9.57 13.71
CA GLN A 59 5.66 10.77 12.96
C GLN A 59 6.93 11.52 12.51
N TYR A 60 7.03 11.84 11.22
CA TYR A 60 8.08 12.71 10.67
C TYR A 60 7.48 14.00 10.13
N ASN A 61 7.90 15.12 10.70
CA ASN A 61 7.47 16.46 10.29
C ASN A 61 5.92 16.58 10.19
N GLY A 62 5.21 16.12 11.22
CA GLY A 62 3.74 16.19 11.28
C GLY A 62 2.98 15.12 10.48
N LYS A 63 3.66 14.29 9.69
CA LYS A 63 3.04 13.21 8.91
C LYS A 63 3.38 11.83 9.47
N GLN A 64 2.39 10.95 9.53
CA GLN A 64 2.60 9.57 9.99
C GLN A 64 3.44 8.79 8.96
N ALA A 65 4.48 8.11 9.42
CA ALA A 65 5.15 7.08 8.63
C ALA A 65 4.61 5.70 8.98
N TYR A 66 4.68 4.79 8.01
CA TYR A 66 4.23 3.43 8.16
C TYR A 66 5.35 2.46 7.78
N LYS A 67 5.36 1.31 8.45
CA LYS A 67 5.88 0.08 7.86
C LYS A 67 4.72 -0.63 7.18
N THR A 68 5.01 -1.20 6.02
CA THR A 68 4.03 -1.86 5.18
C THR A 68 4.60 -3.17 4.66
N ASP A 69 3.74 -4.14 4.48
CA ASP A 69 4.01 -5.41 3.85
C ASP A 69 2.85 -5.75 2.92
N TRP A 70 3.16 -6.43 1.83
CA TRP A 70 2.17 -6.91 0.88
C TRP A 70 2.56 -8.27 0.35
N ASP A 71 1.55 -9.04 -0.02
CA ASP A 71 1.67 -10.32 -0.70
C ASP A 71 0.55 -10.39 -1.74
N MET A 72 0.92 -10.14 -3.00
CA MET A 72 0.02 -10.03 -4.14
C MET A 72 0.37 -11.12 -5.15
N ALA A 73 -0.63 -11.87 -5.61
CA ALA A 73 -0.51 -12.69 -6.81
C ALA A 73 -0.75 -11.80 -8.03
N VAL A 74 0.11 -11.87 -9.05
CA VAL A 74 -0.07 -11.21 -10.35
C VAL A 74 -0.20 -12.30 -11.41
N VAL A 75 -1.24 -12.21 -12.23
CA VAL A 75 -1.51 -13.15 -13.32
C VAL A 75 -1.64 -12.37 -14.62
N ASP A 76 -0.87 -12.79 -15.61
CA ASP A 76 -0.95 -12.35 -16.99
C ASP A 76 -1.74 -13.39 -17.81
N HIS A 77 -2.96 -13.01 -18.19
CA HIS A 77 -3.89 -13.81 -18.99
C HIS A 77 -3.61 -13.72 -20.49
N CYS A 78 -2.81 -12.74 -20.93
CA CYS A 78 -2.53 -12.46 -22.33
C CYS A 78 -1.07 -12.68 -22.69
N SER A 79 -0.33 -13.50 -21.92
CA SER A 79 1.12 -13.75 -22.04
C SER A 79 1.69 -14.01 -23.45
N THR A 80 0.86 -14.30 -24.46
CA THR A 80 1.25 -14.45 -25.87
C THR A 80 1.32 -13.13 -26.66
N ASP A 81 0.83 -12.01 -26.11
CA ASP A 81 0.85 -10.69 -26.76
C ASP A 81 2.20 -9.96 -26.62
N GLY A 82 3.13 -10.52 -25.83
CA GLY A 82 4.45 -9.94 -25.58
C GLY A 82 4.47 -8.80 -24.56
N VAL A 83 3.34 -8.52 -23.89
CA VAL A 83 3.19 -7.47 -22.89
C VAL A 83 3.03 -8.10 -21.51
N SER A 84 4.09 -8.05 -20.70
CA SER A 84 4.02 -8.58 -19.33
C SER A 84 3.28 -7.66 -18.38
N GLU A 85 2.60 -8.24 -17.41
CA GLU A 85 1.95 -7.54 -16.31
C GLU A 85 2.87 -7.39 -15.08
N GLY A 86 2.71 -6.32 -14.32
CA GLY A 86 3.53 -6.05 -13.15
C GLY A 86 2.80 -5.32 -12.03
N LEU A 87 3.28 -5.53 -10.81
CA LEU A 87 2.86 -4.80 -9.62
C LEU A 87 3.71 -3.52 -9.47
N TYR A 88 3.05 -2.41 -9.19
CA TYR A 88 3.67 -1.09 -9.03
C TYR A 88 3.16 -0.42 -7.77
N THR A 89 3.93 0.53 -7.25
CA THR A 89 3.52 1.36 -6.13
C THR A 89 3.81 2.85 -6.35
N LYS A 90 3.01 3.67 -5.68
CA LYS A 90 3.28 5.08 -5.40
C LYS A 90 3.23 5.28 -3.89
N TYR A 91 4.23 5.95 -3.33
CA TYR A 91 4.25 6.36 -1.92
C TYR A 91 5.13 7.60 -1.74
N SER A 92 4.91 8.32 -0.64
CA SER A 92 5.86 9.30 -0.12
C SER A 92 6.84 8.58 0.82
N LYS A 93 8.14 8.79 0.71
CA LYS A 93 9.15 8.22 1.61
C LYS A 93 9.91 9.28 2.37
N TRP A 94 10.08 9.09 3.66
CA TRP A 94 10.95 9.93 4.48
C TRP A 94 12.41 9.58 4.22
N ASN A 95 13.23 10.58 3.85
CA ASN A 95 14.65 10.38 3.58
C ASN A 95 15.58 10.79 4.74
N GLY A 96 15.02 11.18 5.88
CA GLY A 96 15.76 11.72 7.03
C GLY A 96 15.53 13.22 7.26
N SER A 97 15.18 13.99 6.22
CA SER A 97 14.96 15.44 6.32
C SER A 97 13.69 15.93 5.63
N ALA A 98 13.18 15.22 4.62
CA ALA A 98 11.99 15.58 3.87
C ALA A 98 11.21 14.33 3.40
N TRP A 99 9.94 14.55 3.11
CA TRP A 99 9.10 13.59 2.39
C TRP A 99 9.37 13.70 0.90
N VAL A 100 9.75 12.59 0.28
CA VAL A 100 10.03 12.49 -1.15
C VAL A 100 8.97 11.63 -1.82
N SER A 101 8.31 12.19 -2.82
CA SER A 101 7.45 11.46 -3.75
C SER A 101 7.74 12.01 -5.14
N ASP A 102 8.12 11.14 -6.06
CA ASP A 102 8.46 11.53 -7.45
C ASP A 102 7.25 11.44 -8.39
N GLY A 103 6.08 11.03 -7.88
CA GLY A 103 4.87 10.86 -8.66
C GLY A 103 4.91 9.69 -9.67
N ASN A 104 6.01 8.92 -9.71
CA ASN A 104 6.22 7.84 -10.67
C ASN A 104 5.74 6.50 -10.13
N PHE A 105 5.43 5.58 -11.04
CA PHE A 105 5.15 4.20 -10.68
C PHE A 105 6.46 3.44 -10.50
N HIS A 106 6.64 2.85 -9.32
CA HIS A 106 7.81 2.02 -9.03
C HIS A 106 7.43 0.56 -9.12
N LYS A 107 8.05 -0.20 -10.03
CA LYS A 107 7.84 -1.64 -10.11
C LYS A 107 8.31 -2.28 -8.81
N ILE A 108 7.48 -3.13 -8.23
CA ILE A 108 7.75 -3.83 -6.97
C ILE A 108 7.60 -5.33 -7.16
N LYS A 109 8.16 -6.08 -6.21
CA LYS A 109 7.99 -7.53 -6.17
C LYS A 109 6.56 -7.86 -5.69
N PRO A 110 6.00 -9.01 -6.13
CA PRO A 110 4.68 -9.45 -5.72
C PRO A 110 4.51 -9.57 -4.19
N ALA A 111 5.56 -10.01 -3.49
CA ALA A 111 5.63 -9.98 -2.03
C ALA A 111 6.86 -9.17 -1.59
N ASP A 112 6.65 -8.11 -0.81
CA ASP A 112 7.72 -7.26 -0.28
C ASP A 112 7.22 -6.38 0.88
N HIS A 113 8.09 -5.50 1.36
CA HIS A 113 7.82 -4.56 2.43
C HIS A 113 8.46 -3.20 2.16
N ALA A 114 7.89 -2.15 2.75
CA ALA A 114 8.48 -0.81 2.79
C ALA A 114 8.41 -0.22 4.20
N LYS A 115 9.33 0.71 4.49
CA LYS A 115 9.41 1.43 5.75
C LYS A 115 9.57 2.93 5.51
N ASP A 116 9.15 3.70 6.51
CA ASP A 116 9.23 5.16 6.50
C ASP A 116 8.44 5.76 5.31
N VAL A 117 7.31 5.11 4.98
CA VAL A 117 6.44 5.48 3.84
C VAL A 117 5.10 6.04 4.29
N ALA A 118 4.43 6.79 3.41
CA ALA A 118 3.08 7.29 3.58
C ALA A 118 2.37 7.39 2.21
N ASP A 119 1.05 7.56 2.23
CA ASP A 119 0.20 7.63 1.01
C ASP A 119 0.41 6.45 0.04
N VAL A 120 0.63 5.24 0.60
CA VAL A 120 0.92 4.05 -0.20
C VAL A 120 -0.28 3.70 -1.07
N ARG A 121 -0.02 3.44 -2.34
CA ARG A 121 -0.98 2.94 -3.32
C ARG A 121 -0.33 1.82 -4.12
N LEU A 122 -1.01 0.70 -4.26
CA LEU A 122 -0.61 -0.43 -5.08
C LEU A 122 -1.39 -0.43 -6.40
N TYR A 123 -0.73 -0.83 -7.48
CA TYR A 123 -1.28 -0.84 -8.83
C TYR A 123 -0.86 -2.10 -9.58
N ILE A 124 -1.69 -2.55 -10.51
CA ILE A 124 -1.29 -3.44 -11.59
C ILE A 124 -1.20 -2.65 -12.91
N CYS A 125 -0.12 -2.86 -13.66
CA CYS A 125 0.10 -2.22 -14.96
C CYS A 125 0.82 -3.17 -15.92
N HIS A 126 0.63 -2.93 -17.22
CA HIS A 126 1.54 -3.41 -18.25
C HIS A 126 2.94 -2.84 -18.03
N VAL A 127 3.96 -3.70 -18.15
CA VAL A 127 5.34 -3.29 -17.99
C VAL A 127 5.73 -2.28 -19.06
N GLY A 128 6.17 -1.10 -18.63
CA GLY A 128 6.56 -0.01 -19.52
C GLY A 128 5.42 0.90 -19.99
N ASN A 129 4.19 0.69 -19.54
CA ASN A 129 3.04 1.53 -19.90
C ASN A 129 2.26 2.00 -18.65
N GLY A 130 2.52 3.23 -18.21
CA GLY A 130 1.86 3.83 -17.05
C GLY A 130 0.37 4.12 -17.24
N ASP A 131 -0.11 4.27 -18.48
CA ASP A 131 -1.52 4.57 -18.77
C ASP A 131 -2.42 3.34 -18.56
N SER A 132 -1.82 2.14 -18.48
CA SER A 132 -2.52 0.89 -18.18
C SER A 132 -2.75 0.65 -16.69
N CYS A 133 -2.18 1.50 -15.82
CA CYS A 133 -2.17 1.27 -14.39
C CYS A 133 -3.56 1.38 -13.77
N VAL A 134 -3.98 0.32 -13.09
CA VAL A 134 -5.21 0.27 -12.30
C VAL A 134 -4.83 0.08 -10.83
N MET A 135 -5.40 0.92 -9.96
CA MET A 135 -5.19 0.82 -8.51
C MET A 135 -5.88 -0.44 -7.97
N LEU A 136 -5.21 -1.14 -7.06
CA LEU A 136 -5.75 -2.33 -6.38
C LEU A 136 -6.71 -1.99 -5.23
#